data_AF-A0A0Y0NZE7-F1
#
_entry.id   AF-A0A0Y0NZE7-F1
#
_cell.length_a   1.000
_cell.length_b   1.000
_cell.length_c   1.000
_cell.angle_alpha   90.00
_cell.angle_beta   90.00
_cell.angle_gamma   90.00
#
_symmetry.space_group_name_H-M   'P 1'
#
loop_
_entity.id
_entity.type
_entity.pdbx_description
1 polymer ?
#
loop_
_entity_poly.entity_id
_entity_poly.type
_entity_poly.pdbx_seq_one_letter_code
_entity_poly.pdbx_strand_id
1 'polypeptide(L)'
;MLVQDIIGRYLGCAEWALRGGGGRLPSTFIDQSDPPFFVGHAEAEFIPLAQSQSFAAALDAAGVAVELAVVPGDDHSIGILDAGMRERVAGFLHDALANPAVPLA
;
A
#
# COMPACT_ATOMS: atom_id res chain seq x y z
N MET A 1 9.61 -22.18 -5.97
CA MET A 1 9.04 -21.60 -7.21
C MET A 1 9.92 -20.43 -7.61
N LEU A 2 10.20 -20.27 -8.90
CA LEU A 2 11.13 -19.25 -9.43
C LEU A 2 10.90 -17.83 -8.86
N VAL A 3 9.65 -17.42 -8.67
CA VAL A 3 9.31 -16.10 -8.08
C VAL A 3 9.78 -15.96 -6.64
N GLN A 4 9.61 -16.99 -5.81
CA GLN A 4 10.06 -16.99 -4.41
C GLN A 4 11.59 -16.92 -4.33
N ASP A 5 12.30 -17.56 -5.25
CA ASP A 5 13.76 -17.53 -5.31
C ASP A 5 14.28 -16.15 -5.77
N ILE A 6 13.61 -15.50 -6.72
CA ILE A 6 13.92 -14.13 -7.16
C ILE A 6 13.70 -13.13 -6.01
N ILE A 7 12.55 -13.22 -5.33
CA ILE A 7 12.20 -12.35 -4.20
C ILE A 7 13.18 -12.55 -3.04
N GLY A 8 13.50 -13.81 -2.69
CA GLY A 8 14.46 -14.11 -1.63
C GLY A 8 15.86 -13.56 -1.92
N ARG A 9 16.29 -13.58 -3.19
CA ARG A 9 17.54 -12.95 -3.63
C ARG A 9 17.49 -11.43 -3.58
N TYR A 10 16.39 -10.83 -4.01
CA TYR A 10 16.22 -9.36 -4.00
C TYR A 10 16.20 -8.81 -2.56
N LEU A 11 15.49 -9.48 -1.66
CA LEU A 11 15.35 -9.08 -0.25
C LEU A 11 16.50 -9.59 0.64
N GLY A 12 17.36 -10.48 0.13
CA GLY A 12 18.44 -11.11 0.90
C GLY A 12 17.96 -12.00 2.06
N CYS A 13 16.76 -12.59 1.96
CA CYS A 13 16.13 -13.36 3.03
C CYS A 13 15.67 -14.75 2.54
N ALA A 14 15.89 -15.78 3.38
CA ALA A 14 15.52 -17.16 3.08
C ALA A 14 14.04 -17.49 3.40
N GLU A 15 13.43 -16.74 4.31
CA GLU A 15 12.01 -16.84 4.64
C GLU A 15 11.37 -15.44 4.57
N TRP A 16 10.22 -15.37 3.92
CA TRP A 16 9.42 -14.17 3.64
C TRP A 16 8.79 -13.55 4.91
N ALA A 17 8.95 -14.18 6.07
CA ALA A 17 8.42 -13.73 7.33
C ALA A 17 9.42 -12.79 8.04
N LEU A 18 9.10 -11.50 8.03
CA LEU A 18 9.35 -10.60 9.16
C LEU A 18 10.79 -10.10 9.42
N ARG A 19 11.76 -10.29 8.53
CA ARG A 19 12.97 -9.44 8.58
C ARG A 19 12.80 -8.24 7.68
N GLY A 20 12.35 -7.14 8.30
CA GLY A 20 12.49 -5.80 7.74
C GLY A 20 13.97 -5.58 7.41
N GLY A 21 14.28 -5.63 6.11
CA GLY A 21 15.61 -5.30 5.61
C GLY A 21 16.01 -3.91 6.12
N GLY A 22 17.21 -3.82 6.67
CA GLY A 22 17.79 -2.66 7.35
C GLY A 22 17.23 -1.29 6.97
N GLY A 23 16.39 -0.76 7.86
CA GLY A 23 16.33 0.68 8.16
C GLY A 23 15.62 1.63 7.21
N ARG A 24 14.80 1.18 6.25
CA ARG A 24 14.07 2.08 5.34
C ARG A 24 12.68 1.56 4.93
N LEU A 25 11.84 1.24 5.92
CA LEU A 25 10.43 0.97 5.66
C LEU A 25 9.70 2.30 5.37
N PRO A 26 8.75 2.37 4.42
CA PRO A 26 7.98 3.60 4.18
C PRO A 26 7.34 4.15 5.45
N SER A 27 6.90 3.26 6.34
CA SER A 27 6.33 3.63 7.63
C SER A 27 7.26 4.40 8.56
N THR A 28 8.59 4.35 8.37
CA THR A 28 9.52 5.14 9.19
C THR A 28 9.60 6.61 8.79
N PHE A 29 8.97 6.99 7.68
CA PHE A 29 8.99 8.36 7.14
C PHE A 29 7.64 9.05 7.20
N ILE A 30 6.61 8.39 7.73
CA ILE A 30 5.27 8.96 7.78
C ILE A 30 5.26 10.17 8.71
N ASP A 31 4.68 11.27 8.23
CA ASP A 31 4.34 12.43 9.06
C ASP A 31 3.06 13.12 8.58
N GLN A 32 2.60 14.12 9.34
CA GLN A 32 1.33 14.81 9.10
C GLN A 32 1.27 15.63 7.80
N SER A 33 2.41 15.86 7.14
CA SER A 33 2.47 16.55 5.84
C SER A 33 2.22 15.63 4.66
N ASP A 34 2.18 14.32 4.88
CA ASP A 34 1.89 13.34 3.84
C ASP A 34 0.49 13.55 3.24
N PRO A 35 0.34 13.34 1.92
CA PRO A 35 -0.96 13.44 1.27
C PRO A 35 -1.87 12.28 1.67
N PRO A 36 -3.19 12.35 1.38
CA PRO A 36 -4.07 11.19 1.53
C PRO A 36 -3.56 9.98 0.73
N PHE A 37 -3.83 8.77 1.24
CA PHE A 37 -3.47 7.50 0.61
C PHE A 37 -4.69 6.65 0.26
N PHE A 38 -4.59 5.93 -0.86
CA PHE A 38 -5.48 4.82 -1.20
C PHE A 38 -4.63 3.57 -1.41
N VAL A 39 -4.93 2.50 -0.68
CA VAL A 39 -4.20 1.23 -0.71
C VAL A 39 -5.13 0.12 -1.19
N GLY A 40 -4.89 -0.42 -2.39
CA GLY A 40 -5.61 -1.59 -2.91
C GLY A 40 -4.85 -2.89 -2.66
N HIS A 41 -5.51 -3.92 -2.15
CA HIS A 41 -4.87 -5.21 -1.81
C HIS A 41 -5.82 -6.39 -2.01
N ALA A 42 -5.35 -7.53 -2.54
CA ALA A 42 -6.15 -8.76 -2.59
C ALA A 42 -5.86 -9.67 -1.39
N GLU A 43 -6.89 -10.28 -0.80
CA GLU A 43 -6.80 -11.04 0.46
C GLU A 43 -5.69 -12.10 0.49
N ALA A 44 -5.47 -12.79 -0.62
CA ALA A 44 -4.61 -13.98 -0.71
C ALA A 44 -3.51 -13.87 -1.78
N GLU A 45 -3.13 -12.65 -2.17
CA GLU A 45 -2.02 -12.44 -3.10
C GLU A 45 -0.64 -12.73 -2.46
N PHE A 46 0.43 -12.72 -3.24
CA PHE A 46 1.73 -13.18 -2.75
C PHE A 46 2.42 -12.20 -1.78
N ILE A 47 2.11 -10.90 -1.83
CA ILE A 47 2.49 -9.94 -0.80
C ILE A 47 1.48 -10.06 0.35
N PRO A 48 1.94 -10.30 1.59
CA PRO A 48 1.04 -10.49 2.71
C PRO A 48 0.17 -9.25 2.98
N LEU A 49 -1.15 -9.45 3.09
CA LEU A 49 -2.11 -8.40 3.47
C LEU A 49 -1.69 -7.62 4.73
N ALA A 50 -1.04 -8.30 5.68
CA ALA A 50 -0.51 -7.69 6.90
C ALA A 50 0.43 -6.49 6.64
N GLN A 51 1.13 -6.45 5.50
CA GLN A 51 1.97 -5.29 5.15
C GLN A 51 1.12 -4.06 4.86
N SER A 52 0.10 -4.19 4.01
CA SER A 52 -0.84 -3.10 3.70
C SER A 52 -1.65 -2.65 4.91
N GLN A 53 -2.09 -3.60 5.75
CA GLN A 53 -2.75 -3.30 7.02
C GLN A 53 -1.85 -2.53 7.98
N SER A 54 -0.59 -2.93 8.12
CA SER A 54 0.36 -2.27 9.03
C SER A 54 0.72 -0.85 8.54
N PHE A 55 0.85 -0.66 7.23
CA PHE A 55 1.10 0.66 6.65
C PHE A 55 -0.11 1.59 6.80
N ALA A 56 -1.32 1.11 6.49
CA ALA A 56 -2.54 1.89 6.69
C ALA A 56 -2.75 2.28 8.16
N ALA A 57 -2.50 1.36 9.10
CA ALA A 57 -2.58 1.66 10.53
C ALA A 57 -1.53 2.71 10.96
N ALA A 58 -0.34 2.71 10.37
CA ALA A 58 0.69 3.70 10.66
C ALA A 58 0.33 5.10 10.11
N LEU A 59 -0.26 5.16 8.91
CA LEU A 59 -0.79 6.41 8.32
C LEU A 59 -1.91 7.00 9.17
N ASP A 60 -2.90 6.18 9.54
CA ASP A 60 -4.01 6.59 10.39
C ASP A 60 -3.53 7.08 11.77
N ALA A 61 -2.58 6.36 12.39
CA ALA A 61 -1.97 6.76 13.66
C ALA A 61 -1.21 8.10 13.58
N ALA A 62 -0.67 8.46 12.41
CA ALA A 62 -0.04 9.75 12.16
C ALA A 62 -1.06 10.86 11.81
N GLY A 63 -2.34 10.54 11.64
CA GLY A 63 -3.37 11.47 11.21
C GLY A 63 -3.42 11.72 9.71
N VAL A 64 -2.76 10.88 8.91
CA VAL A 64 -2.82 10.93 7.45
C VAL A 64 -4.06 10.18 6.98
N ALA A 65 -4.89 10.83 6.16
CA ALA A 65 -6.10 10.19 5.62
C ALA A 65 -5.72 8.98 4.76
N VAL A 66 -6.30 7.81 5.05
CA VAL A 66 -6.01 6.58 4.30
C VAL A 66 -7.25 5.72 4.10
N GLU A 67 -7.40 5.19 2.90
CA GLU A 67 -8.36 4.12 2.59
C GLU A 67 -7.60 2.82 2.29
N LEU A 68 -7.98 1.73 2.98
CA LEU A 68 -7.52 0.37 2.65
C LEU A 68 -8.66 -0.41 1.98
N ALA A 69 -8.54 -0.59 0.66
CA ALA A 69 -9.46 -1.32 -0.19
C ALA A 69 -9.00 -2.78 -0.35
N VAL A 70 -9.54 -3.68 0.48
CA VAL A 70 -9.29 -5.12 0.35
C VAL A 70 -10.33 -5.76 -0.58
N VAL A 71 -9.87 -6.55 -1.55
CA VAL A 71 -10.72 -7.33 -2.46
C VAL A 71 -10.50 -8.84 -2.28
N PRO A 72 -11.54 -9.66 -2.46
CA PRO A 72 -11.38 -11.11 -2.38
C PRO A 72 -10.51 -11.65 -3.52
N GLY A 73 -9.85 -12.78 -3.27
CA GLY A 73 -9.03 -13.49 -4.27
C GLY A 73 -7.53 -13.32 -4.07
N ASP A 74 -6.76 -13.77 -5.06
CA ASP A 74 -5.30 -13.86 -5.06
C ASP A 74 -4.63 -13.09 -6.21
N ASP A 75 -5.42 -12.32 -6.98
CA ASP A 75 -4.92 -11.49 -8.06
C ASP A 75 -3.87 -10.49 -7.57
N HIS A 76 -2.75 -10.39 -8.29
CA HIS A 76 -1.67 -9.48 -7.95
C HIS A 76 -1.60 -8.29 -8.91
N SER A 77 -1.24 -7.12 -8.37
CA SER A 77 -1.03 -5.89 -9.14
C SER A 77 -2.26 -5.54 -9.99
N ILE A 78 -2.10 -5.34 -11.30
CA ILE A 78 -3.17 -4.95 -12.23
C ILE A 78 -4.37 -5.91 -12.23
N GLY A 79 -4.22 -7.13 -11.72
CA GLY A 79 -5.32 -8.09 -11.60
C GLY A 79 -6.47 -7.58 -10.73
N ILE A 80 -6.19 -6.75 -9.71
CA ILE A 80 -7.24 -6.19 -8.83
C ILE A 80 -7.96 -4.97 -9.43
N LEU A 81 -7.52 -4.47 -10.60
CA LEU A 81 -8.06 -3.26 -11.24
C LEU A 81 -9.28 -3.55 -12.12
N ASP A 82 -10.30 -4.20 -11.55
CA ASP A 82 -11.59 -4.38 -12.21
C ASP A 82 -12.31 -3.04 -12.43
N ALA A 83 -13.54 -3.06 -12.97
CA ALA A 83 -14.30 -1.82 -13.19
C ALA A 83 -14.54 -1.05 -11.88
N GLY A 84 -14.93 -1.74 -10.80
CA GLY A 84 -15.24 -1.10 -9.52
C GLY A 84 -14.01 -0.52 -8.83
N MET A 85 -12.88 -1.23 -8.84
CA MET A 85 -11.63 -0.73 -8.29
C MET A 85 -11.12 0.48 -9.06
N ARG A 86 -11.21 0.47 -10.40
CA ARG A 86 -10.81 1.63 -11.23
C ARG A 86 -11.66 2.85 -10.95
N GLU A 87 -12.97 2.69 -10.75
CA GLU A 87 -13.86 3.79 -10.36
C GLU A 87 -13.49 4.38 -8.99
N ARG A 88 -13.18 3.53 -8.00
CA ARG A 88 -12.73 3.97 -6.68
C ARG A 88 -11.42 4.74 -6.73
N VAL A 89 -10.42 4.22 -7.45
CA VAL A 89 -9.12 4.89 -7.64
C VAL A 89 -9.31 6.25 -8.34
N ALA A 90 -10.12 6.31 -9.39
CA ALA A 90 -10.40 7.56 -10.09
C ALA A 90 -11.12 8.57 -9.19
N GLY A 91 -12.11 8.13 -8.41
CA GLY A 91 -12.82 8.96 -7.44
C GLY A 91 -11.87 9.55 -6.39
N PHE A 92 -11.05 8.70 -5.76
CA PHE A 92 -10.03 9.13 -4.81
C PHE A 92 -9.09 10.19 -5.41
N LEU A 93 -8.59 9.96 -6.63
CA LEU A 93 -7.69 10.92 -7.28
C LEU A 93 -8.39 12.22 -7.63
N HIS A 94 -9.65 12.19 -8.06
CA HIS A 94 -10.43 13.41 -8.27
C HIS A 94 -10.59 14.19 -6.97
N ASP A 95 -10.96 13.54 -5.87
CA ASP A 95 -11.15 14.21 -4.58
C ASP A 95 -9.84 14.77 -4.02
N ALA A 96 -8.75 14.01 -4.10
CA ALA A 96 -7.45 14.38 -3.57
C ALA A 96 -6.75 15.48 -4.40
N LEU A 97 -7.03 15.58 -5.71
CA LEU A 97 -6.32 16.49 -6.62
C LEU A 97 -7.18 17.67 -7.10
N ALA A 98 -8.50 17.64 -6.93
CA ALA A 98 -9.39 18.71 -7.39
C ALA A 98 -9.19 20.06 -6.68
N ASN A 99 -8.38 20.13 -5.62
CA ASN A 99 -8.05 21.38 -4.94
C ASN A 99 -6.53 21.64 -4.85
N PRO A 100 -5.90 22.26 -5.86
CA PRO A 100 -4.47 22.59 -5.84
C PRO A 100 -4.11 23.77 -4.91
N ALA A 101 -5.02 24.23 -4.04
CA ALA A 101 -4.91 25.48 -3.29
C ALA A 101 -4.78 25.29 -1.77
N VAL A 102 -4.06 24.28 -1.30
CA VAL A 102 -3.52 24.28 0.08
C VAL A 102 -2.11 24.89 0.01
N PRO A 103 -1.90 26.12 0.49
CA PRO A 103 -0.55 26.63 0.70
C PRO A 103 0.08 25.81 1.83
N LEU A 104 1.32 25.35 1.62
CA LEU A 104 2.17 24.86 2.70
C LEU A 104 2.37 26.03 3.68
N ALA A 105 1.72 25.93 4.84
CA ALA A 105 1.96 26.82 5.97
C ALA A 105 3.23 26.41 6.72
#